data_AF-A0A929EKM6-F1
#
_entry.id   AF-A0A929EKM6-F1
#
_cell.length_a   1.000
_cell.length_b   1.000
_cell.length_c   1.000
_cell.angle_alpha   90.00
_cell.angle_beta   90.00
_cell.angle_gamma   90.00
#
_symmetry.space_group_name_H-M   'P 1'
#
loop_
_entity.id
_entity.type
_entity.pdbx_description
1 polymer ?
#
loop_
_entity_poly.entity_id
_entity_poly.type
_entity_poly.pdbx_seq_one_letter_code
_entity_poly.pdbx_strand_id
1 'polypeptide(L)' 'SNTSSDYGRPFGEIFKSYDFDFFKVDPMLFSPAKVIVTNANTGKSFTAGELNKELLTTSFGL' A
#
# COMPACT_ATOMS: atom_id res chain seq x y z
N SER A 1 2.75 1.39 0.14
CA SER A 1 2.02 0.35 -0.60
C SER A 1 3.06 -0.40 -1.44
N ASN A 2 3.01 -0.42 -2.77
CA ASN A 2 3.82 -1.33 -3.60
C ASN A 2 5.34 -1.11 -3.61
N THR A 3 5.82 -0.02 -3.00
CA THR A 3 7.25 0.25 -2.77
C THR A 3 7.72 -0.13 -1.36
N SER A 4 6.82 -0.54 -0.47
CA SER A 4 7.14 -1.01 0.88
C SER A 4 7.64 -2.45 0.84
N SER A 5 8.58 -2.81 1.72
CA SER A 5 9.03 -4.20 1.85
C SER A 5 7.96 -5.14 2.39
N ASP A 6 6.95 -4.60 3.09
CA ASP A 6 5.85 -5.37 3.66
C ASP A 6 4.67 -5.60 2.69
N TYR A 7 4.72 -5.02 1.49
CA TYR A 7 3.66 -5.16 0.51
C TYR A 7 3.55 -6.57 -0.09
N GLY A 8 2.32 -6.98 -0.42
CA GLY A 8 2.04 -8.24 -1.12
C GLY A 8 1.17 -9.22 -0.35
N ARG A 9 0.84 -8.92 0.91
CA ARG A 9 -0.06 -9.73 1.76
C ARG A 9 -1.01 -8.85 2.57
N PRO A 10 -2.17 -9.38 3.04
CA PRO A 10 -3.14 -8.59 3.79
C PRO A 10 -2.54 -7.98 5.06
N PHE A 11 -2.97 -6.76 5.41
CA PHE A 11 -2.45 -6.06 6.59
C PHE A 11 -2.63 -6.87 7.89
N GLY A 12 -3.72 -7.63 8.01
CA GLY A 12 -3.94 -8.51 9.15
C GLY A 12 -2.85 -9.57 9.32
N GLU A 13 -2.34 -10.13 8.22
CA GLU A 13 -1.23 -11.10 8.25
C GLU A 13 0.10 -10.43 8.61
N ILE A 14 0.33 -9.22 8.09
CA ILE A 14 1.51 -8.41 8.40
C ILE A 14 1.55 -8.10 9.90
N PHE A 15 0.47 -7.54 10.41
CA PHE A 15 0.37 -7.11 11.79
C PHE A 15 0.49 -8.29 12.76
N LYS A 16 -0.13 -9.43 12.43
CA LYS A 16 0.04 -10.68 13.19
C LYS A 16 1.49 -11.18 13.18
N SER A 17 2.20 -11.11 12.05
CA SER A 17 3.60 -11.56 11.98
C SER A 17 4.59 -10.71 12.77
N TYR A 18 4.20 -9.49 13.14
CA TYR A 18 4.97 -8.61 14.03
C TYR A 18 4.49 -8.65 15.47
N ASP A 19 3.74 -9.68 15.88
CA ASP A 19 3.15 -9.81 17.21
C ASP A 19 2.32 -8.58 17.62
N PHE A 20 1.63 -7.99 16.64
CA PHE A 20 0.83 -6.77 16.80
C PHE A 20 1.63 -5.54 17.24
N ASP A 21 2.95 -5.52 16.98
CA ASP A 21 3.82 -4.36 17.19
C ASP A 21 3.80 -3.46 15.94
N PHE A 22 3.08 -2.35 16.04
CA PHE A 22 2.90 -1.40 14.94
C PHE A 22 4.22 -0.74 14.51
N PHE A 23 5.18 -0.58 15.43
CA PHE A 23 6.45 0.09 15.13
C PHE A 23 7.42 -0.77 14.32
N LYS A 24 7.15 -2.08 14.21
CA LYS A 24 7.92 -3.00 13.39
C LYS A 24 7.44 -3.06 11.94
N VAL A 25 6.25 -2.55 11.65
CA VAL A 25 5.72 -2.45 10.28
C VAL A 25 6.45 -1.34 9.54
N ASP A 26 6.86 -1.59 8.29
CA ASP A 26 7.44 -0.55 7.45
C ASP A 26 6.48 0.65 7.34
N PRO A 27 6.88 1.85 7.79
CA PRO A 27 6.03 3.04 7.73
C PRO A 27 5.57 3.39 6.30
N MET A 28 6.35 3.01 5.28
CA MET A 28 5.98 3.25 3.87
C MET A 28 4.83 2.35 3.40
N LEU A 29 4.45 1.33 4.17
CA LEU A 29 3.29 0.50 3.89
C LEU A 29 2.00 1.33 3.94
N PHE A 30 1.91 2.30 4.86
CA PHE A 30 0.76 3.20 5.06
C PHE A 30 0.70 4.30 4.01
N SER A 31 0.53 3.91 2.75
CA SER A 31 0.36 4.82 1.63
C SER A 31 -0.67 4.29 0.62
N PRO A 32 -1.25 5.15 -0.24
CA PRO A 32 -2.29 4.74 -1.18
C PRO A 32 -1.81 3.68 -2.17
N ALA A 33 -2.74 2.88 -2.71
CA ALA A 33 -2.42 1.88 -3.74
C ALA A 33 -1.95 2.52 -5.06
N LYS A 34 -2.60 3.61 -5.48
CA LYS A 34 -2.28 4.39 -6.67
C LYS A 34 -2.43 5.88 -6.38
N VAL A 35 -1.51 6.69 -6.89
CA VAL A 35 -1.52 8.15 -6.77
C VAL A 35 -1.40 8.81 -8.14
N ILE A 36 -2.01 9.99 -8.25
CA ILE A 36 -1.79 10.92 -9.37
C ILE A 36 -1.38 12.26 -8.74
N VAL A 37 -0.25 12.79 -9.16
CA VAL A 37 0.28 14.08 -8.70
C VAL A 37 0.32 15.02 -9.89
N THR A 38 -0.42 16.13 -9.81
CA THR A 38 -0.43 17.18 -10.82
C THR A 38 0.38 18.37 -10.34
N ASN A 39 1.38 18.77 -11.12
CA ASN A 39 2.16 19.97 -10.86
C ASN A 39 1.36 21.21 -11.31
N ALA A 40 0.94 22.03 -10.35
CA ALA A 40 0.10 23.20 -10.61
C ALA A 40 0.74 24.26 -11.52
N ASN A 41 2.07 24.38 -11.54
CA ASN A 41 2.77 25.39 -12.35
C ASN A 41 2.93 24.97 -13.82
N THR A 42 2.96 23.67 -14.09
CA THR A 42 3.25 23.13 -15.44
C THR A 42 2.07 22.37 -16.05
N GLY A 43 1.05 22.05 -15.26
CA GLY A 43 -0.07 21.19 -15.66
C GLY A 43 0.29 19.70 -15.84
N LYS A 44 1.58 19.34 -15.74
CA LYS A 44 2.02 17.95 -15.92
C LYS A 44 1.53 17.07 -14.78
N SER A 45 1.04 15.88 -15.12
CA SER A 45 0.59 14.88 -14.15
C SER A 45 1.47 13.64 -14.18
N PHE A 46 1.75 13.09 -13.00
CA PHE A 46 2.55 11.91 -12.79
C PHE A 46 1.70 10.86 -12.09
N THR A 47 1.75 9.62 -12.56
CA THR A 47 0.99 8.51 -11.98
C THR A 47 1.95 7.45 -11.47
N ALA A 48 1.72 6.94 -10.27
CA ALA A 48 2.49 5.85 -9.69
C ALA A 48 1.59 4.91 -8.89
N GLY A 49 2.00 3.65 -8.78
CA GLY A 49 1.24 2.60 -8.09
C GLY A 49 0.12 1.98 -8.94
N GLU A 50 -0.57 1.02 -8.35
CA GLU A 50 -1.59 0.20 -9.01
C GLU A 50 -2.63 -0.32 -8.02
N LEU A 51 -3.80 -0.69 -8.51
CA LEU A 51 -4.82 -1.36 -7.71
C LEU A 51 -4.57 -2.86 -7.72
N ASN A 52 -4.50 -3.48 -6.54
CA ASN A 52 -4.32 -4.92 -6.39
C ASN A 52 -5.65 -5.58 -6.00
N LYS A 53 -6.40 -6.03 -7.00
CA LYS A 53 -7.71 -6.66 -6.80
C LYS A 53 -7.60 -8.02 -6.14
N GLU A 54 -6.61 -8.82 -6.52
CA GLU A 54 -6.38 -10.16 -5.97
C GLU A 54 -6.11 -10.08 -4.46
N LEU A 55 -5.22 -9.17 -4.05
CA LEU A 55 -4.93 -8.93 -2.63
C LEU A 55 -6.17 -8.43 -1.86
N LEU A 56 -7.02 -7.61 -2.49
CA LEU A 56 -8.25 -7.12 -1.89
C LEU A 56 -9.27 -8.26 -1.68
N THR A 57 -9.43 -9.14 -2.68
CA THR A 57 -10.25 -10.35 -2.59
C THR A 57 -9.79 -11.23 -1.44
N THR A 58 -8.49 -11.54 -1.37
CA THR A 58 -7.90 -12.31 -0.26
C THR A 58 -8.14 -11.62 1.10
N SER A 59 -7.94 -10.30 1.18
CA SER A 59 -8.13 -9.56 2.43
C SER A 59 -9.58 -9.53 2.92
N PHE A 60 -10.55 -9.61 2.03
CA PHE A 60 -11.98 -9.59 2.37
C PHE A 60 -12.61 -10.98 2.44
N GLY A 61 -11.85 -12.05 2.15
CA GLY A 61 -12.34 -13.43 2.16
C GLY A 61 -13.40 -13.70 1.09
N LEU A 62 -13.25 -13.07 -0.08
CA LEU A 62 -14.15 -13.20 -1.24
C LEU A 62 -13.65 -14.21 -2.26
#